data_AF-A0AAW8F444-F1
#
_entry.id   AF-A0AAW8F444-F1
#
_cell.length_a   1.000
_cell.length_b   1.000
_cell.length_c   1.000
_cell.angle_alpha   90.00
_cell.angle_beta   90.00
_cell.angle_gamma   90.00
#
_symmetry.space_group_name_H-M   'P 1'
#
loop_
_entity.id
_entity.type
_entity.pdbx_description
1 polymer ?
#
loop_
_entity_poly.entity_id
_entity_poly.type
_entity_poly.pdbx_seq_one_letter_code
_entity_poly.pdbx_strand_id
1 'polypeptide(L)'
;MNPLEEILGMARKFISGEDRSMDFVTSMEDFAIEHFLDSEVFEFLAEGVSLYRPWAGPPYWSESDMLQLLEDFVREFESAGDS
;
A
#
# COMPACT_ATOMS: atom_id res chain seq x y z
N MET A 1 13.43 -5.28 12.26
CA MET A 1 12.87 -4.17 11.45
C MET A 1 11.40 -4.09 11.82
N ASN A 2 10.88 -2.91 12.11
CA ASN A 2 9.47 -2.77 12.44
C ASN A 2 8.66 -2.97 11.16
N PRO A 3 7.74 -3.95 11.07
CA PRO A 3 6.94 -4.16 9.87
C PRO A 3 6.17 -2.92 9.43
N LEU A 4 5.76 -2.07 10.37
CA LEU A 4 5.03 -0.83 10.05
C LEU A 4 5.93 0.19 9.35
N GLU A 5 7.17 0.35 9.80
CA GLU A 5 8.14 1.24 9.15
C GLU A 5 8.44 0.78 7.72
N GLU A 6 8.53 -0.54 7.52
CA GLU A 6 8.85 -1.13 6.21
C GLU A 6 7.70 -0.90 5.21
N ILE A 7 6.44 -1.23 5.58
CA ILE A 7 5.30 -1.02 4.68
C ILE A 7 5.04 0.47 4.39
N LEU A 8 5.29 1.36 5.36
CA LEU A 8 5.29 2.82 5.13
C LEU A 8 6.40 3.24 4.17
N GLY A 9 7.57 2.62 4.25
CA GLY A 9 8.66 2.80 3.29
C GLY A 9 8.25 2.39 1.88
N MET A 10 7.57 1.25 1.74
CA MET A 10 7.03 0.78 0.45
C MET A 10 6.00 1.76 -0.12
N ALA A 11 5.06 2.23 0.70
CA ALA A 11 4.08 3.23 0.30
C ALA A 11 4.76 4.52 -0.21
N ARG A 12 5.76 5.02 0.50
CA ARG A 12 6.53 6.21 0.08
C ARG A 12 7.27 6.01 -1.23
N LYS A 13 7.83 4.82 -1.47
CA LYS A 13 8.49 4.45 -2.73
C LYS A 13 7.52 4.48 -3.92
N PHE A 14 6.28 4.02 -3.72
CA PHE A 14 5.23 4.14 -4.73
C PHE A 14 4.85 5.60 -4.99
N ILE A 15 4.60 6.37 -3.92
CA ILE A 15 4.19 7.77 -3.98
C ILE A 15 5.23 8.61 -4.73
N SER A 16 6.52 8.44 -4.40
CA SER A 16 7.62 9.16 -5.06
C SER A 16 7.77 8.83 -6.55
N GLY A 17 7.19 7.72 -7.01
CA GLY A 17 7.34 7.22 -8.36
C GLY A 17 8.64 6.45 -8.58
N GLU A 18 9.36 6.09 -7.52
CA GLU A 18 10.56 5.26 -7.61
C GLU A 18 10.21 3.84 -8.10
N ASP A 19 9.08 3.29 -7.66
CA ASP A 19 8.60 1.99 -8.15
C ASP A 19 7.06 1.90 -8.08
N ARG A 20 6.41 1.78 -9.24
CA ARG A 20 4.96 1.60 -9.38
C ARG A 20 4.60 0.34 -10.16
N SER A 21 5.56 -0.58 -10.29
CA SER A 21 5.38 -1.83 -11.02
C SER A 21 4.36 -2.73 -10.33
N MET A 22 3.69 -3.58 -11.11
CA MET A 22 2.80 -4.61 -10.55
C MET A 22 3.56 -5.55 -9.60
N ASP A 23 4.80 -5.90 -9.93
CA ASP A 23 5.64 -6.77 -9.09
C ASP A 23 5.90 -6.14 -7.71
N PHE A 24 6.11 -4.82 -7.67
CA PHE A 24 6.26 -4.08 -6.41
C PHE A 24 4.97 -4.02 -5.60
N VAL A 25 3.82 -3.84 -6.25
CA VAL A 25 2.53 -3.87 -5.54
C VAL A 25 2.21 -5.28 -5.03
N THR A 26 2.57 -6.33 -5.77
CA THR A 26 2.47 -7.71 -5.31
C THR A 26 3.37 -7.98 -4.10
N SER A 27 4.62 -7.49 -4.09
CA SER A 27 5.46 -7.65 -2.89
C SER A 27 4.91 -6.90 -1.68
N MET A 28 4.22 -5.78 -1.90
CA MET A 28 3.52 -5.04 -0.86
C MET A 28 2.34 -5.84 -0.29
N GLU A 29 1.58 -6.52 -1.16
CA GLU A 29 0.50 -7.45 -0.78
C GLU A 29 1.03 -8.61 0.07
N ASP A 30 2.06 -9.29 -0.42
CA ASP A 30 2.68 -10.43 0.26
C ASP A 30 3.18 -10.02 1.66
N PHE A 31 3.83 -8.85 1.75
CA PHE A 31 4.30 -8.31 3.02
C PHE A 31 3.15 -7.99 4.00
N ALA A 32 2.06 -7.40 3.48
CA ALA A 32 0.88 -7.10 4.28
C ALA A 32 0.20 -8.39 4.78
N ILE A 33 0.13 -9.43 3.96
CA ILE A 33 -0.40 -10.75 4.37
C ILE A 33 0.50 -11.38 5.44
N GLU A 34 1.82 -11.34 5.26
CA GLU A 34 2.77 -11.99 6.19
C GLU A 34 2.73 -11.37 7.60
N HIS A 35 2.60 -10.04 7.68
CA HIS A 35 2.79 -9.31 8.93
C HIS A 35 1.52 -8.70 9.52
N PHE A 36 0.47 -8.51 8.72
CA PHE A 36 -0.68 -7.67 9.08
C PHE A 36 -2.05 -8.32 8.85
N LEU A 37 -2.13 -9.59 8.47
CA LEU A 37 -3.36 -10.28 8.03
C LEU A 37 -4.61 -9.99 8.89
N ASP A 38 -4.46 -9.93 10.22
CA ASP A 38 -5.55 -9.69 11.19
C ASP A 38 -5.49 -8.28 11.81
N SER A 39 -5.08 -7.26 11.04
CA SER A 39 -4.90 -5.89 11.53
C SER A 39 -5.54 -4.84 10.63
N GLU A 40 -5.78 -3.66 11.21
CA GLU A 40 -6.31 -2.48 10.50
C GLU A 40 -5.41 -2.06 9.32
N VAL A 41 -4.09 -2.30 9.40
CA VAL A 41 -3.15 -2.03 8.29
C VAL A 41 -3.50 -2.86 7.06
N PHE A 42 -3.79 -4.15 7.24
CA PHE A 42 -4.17 -5.02 6.13
C PHE A 42 -5.55 -4.65 5.60
N GLU A 43 -6.53 -4.44 6.48
CA GLU A 43 -7.88 -4.02 6.08
C GLU A 43 -7.86 -2.72 5.26
N PHE A 44 -7.00 -1.77 5.61
CA PHE A 44 -6.85 -0.51 4.88
C PHE A 44 -6.31 -0.71 3.46
N LEU A 45 -5.31 -1.59 3.29
CA LEU A 45 -4.60 -1.76 2.02
C LEU A 45 -5.24 -2.79 1.09
N ALA A 46 -5.92 -3.81 1.63
CA ALA A 46 -6.27 -5.04 0.93
C ALA A 46 -7.02 -4.80 -0.38
N GLU A 47 -8.06 -3.96 -0.38
CA GLU A 47 -8.87 -3.73 -1.58
C GLU A 47 -8.05 -3.05 -2.69
N GLY A 48 -7.38 -1.94 -2.37
CA GLY A 48 -6.68 -1.15 -3.37
C GLY A 48 -5.49 -1.91 -3.97
N VAL A 49 -4.74 -2.64 -3.15
CA VAL A 49 -3.65 -3.51 -3.61
C VAL A 49 -4.19 -4.61 -4.52
N SER A 50 -5.26 -5.30 -4.12
CA SER A 50 -5.87 -6.39 -4.90
C SER A 50 -6.44 -5.92 -6.25
N LEU A 51 -6.97 -4.70 -6.30
CA LEU A 51 -7.63 -4.14 -7.48
C LEU A 51 -6.72 -3.27 -8.35
N TYR A 52 -5.48 -3.01 -7.94
CA TYR A 52 -4.55 -2.19 -8.69
C TYR A 52 -4.21 -2.83 -10.05
N ARG A 53 -4.76 -2.28 -11.13
CA ARG A 53 -4.39 -2.59 -12.52
C ARG A 53 -4.51 -1.33 -13.36
N PRO A 54 -3.46 -0.48 -13.40
CA PRO A 54 -3.56 0.90 -13.91
C PRO A 54 -3.96 1.00 -15.38
N TRP A 55 -3.83 -0.10 -16.14
CA TRP A 55 -4.16 -0.18 -17.57
C TRP A 55 -5.51 -0.83 -17.87
N ALA A 56 -6.13 -1.49 -16.89
CA ALA A 56 -7.27 -2.36 -17.13
C ALA A 56 -8.61 -1.61 -17.17
N GLY A 57 -8.65 -0.37 -16.68
CA GLY A 57 -9.87 0.41 -16.53
C GLY A 57 -10.84 -0.21 -15.51
N PRO A 58 -12.06 0.34 -15.38
CA PRO A 58 -13.04 -0.17 -14.43
C PRO A 58 -13.35 -1.67 -14.64
N PRO A 59 -13.52 -2.46 -13.57
CA PRO A 59 -13.63 -2.05 -12.16
C PRO A 59 -12.30 -1.93 -11.41
N TYR A 60 -11.16 -2.01 -12.10
CA TYR A 60 -9.84 -1.96 -11.48
C TYR A 60 -9.41 -0.53 -11.15
N TRP A 61 -8.50 -0.43 -10.18
CA TRP A 61 -7.98 0.84 -9.71
C TRP A 61 -6.89 1.36 -10.63
N SER A 62 -6.93 2.67 -10.88
CA SER A 62 -5.92 3.41 -11.61
C SER A 62 -4.71 3.73 -10.73
N GLU A 63 -3.64 4.24 -11.35
CA GLU A 63 -2.48 4.76 -10.61
C GLU A 63 -2.86 5.93 -9.69
N SER A 64 -3.77 6.80 -10.10
CA SER A 64 -4.25 7.89 -9.25
C SER A 64 -5.03 7.41 -8.04
N ASP A 65 -5.84 6.35 -8.18
CA ASP A 65 -6.59 5.79 -7.05
C ASP A 65 -5.62 5.16 -6.03
N MET A 66 -4.61 4.45 -6.53
CA MET A 66 -3.57 3.84 -5.69
C MET A 66 -2.70 4.90 -4.99
N LEU A 67 -2.36 6.00 -5.67
CA LEU A 67 -1.63 7.11 -5.06
C LEU A 67 -2.42 7.71 -3.89
N GLN A 68 -3.71 7.98 -4.09
CA GLN A 68 -4.56 8.55 -3.04
C GLN A 68 -4.64 7.63 -1.82
N LEU A 69 -4.85 6.32 -2.04
CA LEU A 69 -4.84 5.33 -0.96
C LEU A 69 -3.56 5.36 -0.15
N LEU A 70 -2.40 5.35 -0.82
CA LEU A 70 -1.12 5.27 -0.13
C LEU A 70 -0.77 6.57 0.58
N GLU A 71 -1.17 7.72 0.05
CA GLU A 71 -1.06 9.01 0.76
C GLU A 71 -1.92 9.02 2.04
N ASP A 72 -3.15 8.52 1.95
CA ASP A 72 -4.04 8.40 3.12
C ASP A 72 -3.51 7.40 4.14
N PHE A 73 -2.97 6.27 3.68
CA PHE A 73 -2.32 5.25 4.51
C PHE A 73 -1.15 5.82 5.30
N VAL A 74 -0.24 6.53 4.64
CA VAL A 74 0.91 7.17 5.30
C VAL A 74 0.42 8.18 6.33
N ARG A 75 -0.56 9.02 6.00
CA ARG A 75 -1.10 10.01 6.94
C ARG A 75 -1.71 9.37 8.19
N GLU A 76 -2.43 8.28 8.04
CA GLU A 76 -3.09 7.57 9.15
C GLU A 76 -2.06 6.90 10.07
N PHE A 77 -1.18 6.07 9.50
CA PHE A 77 -0.35 5.16 10.28
C PHE A 77 1.04 5.69 10.65
N GLU A 78 1.52 6.78 10.04
CA GLU A 78 2.76 7.45 10.48
C GLU A 78 2.61 8.03 11.89
N SER A 79 1.41 8.51 12.26
CA SER A 79 1.13 9.03 13.59
C SER A 79 1.05 7.95 14.68
N ALA A 80 0.77 6.69 14.30
CA ALA A 80 0.65 5.56 15.23
C ALA A 80 2.01 4.93 15.59
N GLY A 81 3.07 5.17 14.79
CA GLY A 81 4.41 4.64 15.03
C GLY A 81 5.25 5.42 16.05
N ASP A 82 4.86 6.65 16.38
CA ASP A 82 5.55 7.53 17.34
C ASP A 82 5.03 7.40 18.80
N SER A 83 4.14 6.44 19.07
CA SER A 83 3.50 6.22 20.38
C SER A 83 4.11 5.11 21.22
#